data_AF-B0XTB2-F1
#
_entry.id   AF-B0XTB2-F1
#
_cell.length_a   1.000
_cell.length_b   1.000
_cell.length_c   1.000
_cell.angle_alpha   90.00
_cell.angle_beta   90.00
_cell.angle_gamma   90.00
#
_symmetry.space_group_name_H-M   'P 1'
#
loop_
_entity.id
_entity.type
_entity.pdbx_description
1 polymer ?
#
loop_
_entity_poly.entity_id
_entity_poly.type
_entity_poly.pdbx_seq_one_letter_code
_entity_poly.pdbx_strand_id
1 'polypeptide(L)'
;MRFQAILPFAILLSASPVTSSETGDVWDLVSNLPREPSGERFIHLGDDGVLRSFSGSGDVIAYRQLDPEQINQYISRFPSPDKEHLLEVYKGVDGRSVTEITQLAHPNLELLLPEAEVSASNSSNLHHLSESTCYN
;
A
#
# COMPACT_ATOMS: atom_id res chain seq x y z
N MET A 1 28.58 30.54 -30.08
CA MET A 1 27.44 30.87 -29.20
C MET A 1 27.13 29.63 -28.37
N ARG A 2 26.88 29.83 -27.07
CA ARG A 2 26.95 28.81 -26.00
C ARG A 2 25.71 27.90 -25.98
N PHE A 3 25.94 26.61 -25.74
CA PHE A 3 24.95 25.55 -25.53
C PHE A 3 24.13 25.79 -24.27
N GLN A 4 22.79 25.69 -24.36
CA GLN A 4 21.94 25.23 -23.26
C GLN A 4 20.72 24.52 -23.83
N ALA A 5 20.81 23.20 -23.96
CA ALA A 5 19.65 22.32 -24.04
C ALA A 5 19.40 21.82 -22.62
N ILE A 6 18.48 22.46 -21.91
CA ILE A 6 18.00 21.95 -20.62
C ILE A 6 16.91 20.93 -20.98
N LEU A 7 17.29 19.65 -21.05
CA LEU A 7 16.35 18.56 -21.01
C LEU A 7 15.74 18.54 -19.60
N PRO A 8 14.42 18.67 -19.43
CA PRO A 8 13.82 18.41 -18.13
C PRO A 8 14.03 16.93 -17.81
N PHE A 9 14.76 16.69 -16.73
CA PHE A 9 14.92 15.39 -16.09
C PHE A 9 13.55 14.97 -15.55
N ALA A 10 12.73 14.37 -16.39
CA ALA A 10 11.52 13.67 -15.95
C ALA A 10 11.98 12.45 -15.16
N ILE A 11 11.97 12.57 -13.83
CA ILE A 11 12.10 11.43 -12.93
C ILE A 11 10.79 10.65 -13.06
N LEU A 12 10.73 9.78 -14.07
CA LEU A 12 9.73 8.73 -14.14
C LEU A 12 10.12 7.72 -13.06
N LEU A 13 9.47 7.81 -11.90
CA LEU A 13 9.51 6.78 -10.86
C LEU A 13 8.75 5.56 -11.41
N SER A 14 9.41 4.79 -12.27
CA SER A 14 8.82 3.60 -12.86
C SER A 14 8.87 2.46 -11.85
N ALA A 15 7.78 2.30 -11.10
CA ALA A 15 7.55 1.10 -10.30
C ALA A 15 7.72 -0.12 -11.21
N SER A 16 8.72 -0.95 -10.90
CA SER A 16 9.09 -2.07 -11.75
C SER A 16 8.54 -3.39 -11.17
N PRO A 17 7.96 -4.27 -12.00
CA PRO A 17 7.53 -5.58 -11.55
C PRO A 17 8.76 -6.43 -11.18
N VAL A 18 8.81 -6.95 -9.95
CA VAL A 18 9.91 -7.82 -9.53
C VAL A 18 9.68 -9.24 -10.07
N THR A 19 10.26 -9.54 -11.22
CA THR A 19 10.17 -10.87 -11.84
C THR A 19 11.23 -11.79 -11.23
N SER A 20 10.90 -12.47 -10.12
CA SER A 20 11.69 -13.61 -9.63
C SER A 20 10.77 -14.82 -9.67
N SER A 21 10.89 -15.59 -10.75
CA SER A 21 10.39 -16.95 -10.86
C SER A 21 11.25 -17.82 -9.95
N GLU A 22 10.81 -18.09 -8.72
CA GLU A 22 11.37 -19.19 -7.94
C GLU A 22 10.44 -19.58 -6.81
N THR A 23 10.26 -20.89 -6.67
CA THR A 23 9.67 -21.67 -5.56
C THR A 23 10.41 -21.45 -4.23
N GLY A 24 10.75 -20.20 -3.91
CA GLY A 24 11.33 -19.75 -2.65
C GLY A 24 10.24 -19.34 -1.67
N ASP A 25 10.56 -19.39 -0.38
CA ASP A 25 9.70 -18.91 0.70
C ASP A 25 9.22 -17.49 0.40
N VAL A 26 7.91 -17.24 0.44
CA VAL A 26 7.33 -15.91 0.14
C VAL A 26 7.96 -14.82 0.98
N TRP A 27 8.45 -15.16 2.17
CA TRP A 27 9.12 -14.22 3.03
C TRP A 27 10.53 -13.85 2.60
N ASP A 28 11.22 -14.72 1.87
CA ASP A 28 12.46 -14.34 1.17
C ASP A 28 12.13 -13.31 0.07
N LEU A 29 11.02 -13.52 -0.65
CA LEU A 29 10.54 -12.58 -1.65
C LEU A 29 10.18 -11.22 -1.03
N VAL A 30 9.43 -11.24 0.08
CA VAL A 30 9.06 -10.05 0.86
C VAL A 30 10.31 -9.34 1.39
N SER A 31 11.32 -10.09 1.83
CA SER A 31 12.56 -9.53 2.40
C SER A 31 13.47 -8.88 1.35
N ASN A 32 13.35 -9.32 0.10
CA ASN A 32 14.10 -8.83 -1.06
C ASN A 32 13.37 -7.73 -1.84
N LEU A 33 12.16 -7.33 -1.43
CA LEU A 33 11.49 -6.19 -2.06
C LEU A 33 12.33 -4.92 -1.90
N PRO A 34 12.43 -4.08 -2.97
CA PRO A 34 13.09 -2.79 -2.90
C PRO A 34 12.61 -1.97 -1.71
N ARG A 35 13.58 -1.35 -1.02
CA ARG A 35 13.37 -0.52 0.15
C ARG A 35 13.57 0.94 -0.20
N GLU A 36 12.94 1.82 0.56
CA GLU A 36 13.19 3.23 0.44
C GLU A 36 14.64 3.55 0.90
N PRO A 37 15.36 4.49 0.25
CA PRO A 37 16.74 4.81 0.60
C PRO A 37 16.96 5.24 2.06
N SER A 38 15.93 5.79 2.72
CA SER A 38 15.96 6.11 4.16
C SER A 38 16.11 4.86 5.06
N GLY A 39 15.85 3.67 4.52
CA GLY A 39 15.82 2.41 5.26
C GLY A 39 14.46 2.06 5.85
N GLU A 40 13.47 2.95 5.76
CA GLU A 40 12.09 2.64 6.12
C GLU A 40 11.48 1.64 5.13
N ARG A 41 10.73 0.67 5.67
CA ARG A 41 10.13 -0.42 4.90
C ARG A 41 8.66 -0.52 5.26
N PHE A 42 7.81 0.04 4.41
CA PHE A 42 6.37 -0.15 4.48
C PHE A 42 5.96 -1.15 3.39
N ILE A 43 5.56 -2.36 3.80
CA ILE A 43 5.05 -3.40 2.90
C ILE A 43 3.61 -3.69 3.29
N HIS A 44 2.74 -3.78 2.28
CA HIS A 44 1.34 -4.11 2.46
C HIS A 44 0.89 -5.11 1.40
N LEU A 45 0.21 -6.17 1.84
CA LEU A 45 -0.54 -7.06 0.95
C LEU A 45 -1.95 -6.46 0.81
N GLY A 46 -2.29 -6.00 -0.39
CA GLY A 46 -3.63 -5.47 -0.65
C GLY A 46 -4.66 -6.59 -0.83
N ASP A 47 -5.93 -6.28 -0.61
CA ASP A 47 -7.07 -7.21 -0.78
C ASP A 47 -7.17 -7.81 -2.19
N ASP A 48 -6.48 -7.19 -3.15
CA ASP A 48 -6.33 -7.67 -4.52
C ASP A 48 -5.22 -8.73 -4.69
N GLY A 49 -4.58 -9.18 -3.61
CA GLY A 49 -3.53 -10.20 -3.61
C GLY A 49 -2.16 -9.70 -4.07
N VAL A 50 -1.97 -8.37 -4.16
CA VAL A 50 -0.73 -7.76 -4.61
C VAL A 50 0.03 -7.18 -3.42
N LEU A 51 1.26 -7.68 -3.23
CA LEU A 51 2.20 -7.21 -2.24
C LEU A 51 2.92 -5.96 -2.76
N ARG A 52 2.82 -4.85 -2.05
CA ARG A 52 3.38 -3.55 -2.44
C ARG A 52 4.37 -3.06 -1.41
N SER A 53 5.47 -2.48 -1.87
CA SER A 53 6.44 -1.73 -1.07
C SER A 53 6.26 -0.25 -1.37
N PHE A 54 6.20 0.56 -0.32
CA PHE A 54 5.96 2.00 -0.42
C PHE A 54 7.17 2.81 0.04
N SER A 55 7.33 4.00 -0.54
CA SER A 55 8.24 5.03 -0.04
C SER A 55 7.68 5.68 1.23
N GLY A 56 8.52 6.44 1.95
CA GLY A 56 8.07 7.29 3.06
C GLY A 56 7.05 8.38 2.66
N SER A 57 6.91 8.69 1.36
CA SER A 57 5.87 9.56 0.82
C SER A 57 4.54 8.84 0.53
N GLY A 58 4.49 7.51 0.68
CA GLY A 58 3.31 6.70 0.37
C GLY A 58 3.20 6.30 -1.10
N ASP A 59 4.25 6.47 -1.91
CA ASP A 59 4.27 6.05 -3.31
C ASP A 59 4.68 4.58 -3.42
N VAL A 60 4.04 3.80 -4.30
CA VAL A 60 4.46 2.41 -4.57
C VAL A 60 5.79 2.42 -5.32
N ILE A 61 6.83 1.89 -4.71
CA ILE A 61 8.17 1.78 -5.31
C ILE A 61 8.42 0.41 -5.94
N ALA A 62 7.70 -0.62 -5.47
CA ALA A 62 7.74 -1.96 -6.04
C ALA A 62 6.45 -2.71 -5.72
N TYR A 63 6.09 -3.65 -6.58
CA TYR A 63 4.95 -4.52 -6.36
C TYR A 63 5.25 -5.95 -6.83
N ARG A 64 4.52 -6.90 -6.24
CA ARG A 64 4.51 -8.31 -6.62
C ARG A 64 3.10 -8.87 -6.50
N GLN A 65 2.62 -9.42 -7.59
CA GLN A 65 1.38 -10.19 -7.62
C GLN A 65 1.65 -11.57 -7.03
N LEU A 66 0.91 -11.95 -5.99
CA LEU A 66 1.04 -13.26 -5.36
C LEU A 66 -0.05 -14.20 -5.88
N ASP A 67 0.30 -15.47 -6.08
CA ASP A 67 -0.71 -16.52 -6.29
C ASP A 67 -1.37 -16.94 -4.95
N PRO A 68 -2.49 -17.69 -4.98
CA PRO A 68 -3.20 -18.07 -3.76
C PRO A 68 -2.35 -18.87 -2.76
N GLU A 69 -1.47 -19.75 -3.25
CA GLU A 69 -0.55 -20.51 -2.40
C GLU A 69 0.44 -19.58 -1.69
N GLN A 70 0.99 -18.60 -2.39
CA GLN A 70 1.90 -17.60 -1.85
C GLN A 70 1.22 -16.68 -0.83
N ILE A 71 -0.03 -16.29 -1.07
CA ILE A 71 -0.84 -15.53 -0.11
C ILE A 71 -1.03 -16.32 1.18
N ASN A 72 -1.38 -17.60 1.09
CA ASN A 72 -1.52 -18.47 2.27
C ASN A 72 -0.20 -18.64 3.02
N GLN A 73 0.93 -18.79 2.31
CA GLN A 73 2.26 -18.85 2.92
C GLN A 73 2.63 -17.55 3.64
N TYR A 74 2.28 -16.39 3.06
CA TYR A 74 2.44 -15.09 3.71
C TYR A 74 1.60 -15.03 4.99
N ILE A 75 0.31 -15.35 4.94
CA ILE A 75 -0.60 -15.31 6.09
C ILE A 75 -0.19 -16.29 7.20
N SER A 76 0.44 -17.42 6.86
CA SER A 76 0.77 -18.48 7.81
C SER A 76 1.67 -18.07 8.99
N ARG A 77 2.41 -16.95 8.88
CA ARG A 77 3.29 -16.44 9.95
C ARG A 77 2.62 -15.48 10.92
N PHE A 78 1.40 -15.04 10.63
CA PHE A 78 0.65 -14.23 11.56
C PHE A 78 0.15 -15.11 12.72
N PRO A 79 0.11 -14.59 13.95
CA PRO A 79 -0.51 -15.30 15.07
C PRO A 79 -2.03 -15.36 14.91
N SER A 80 -2.68 -16.33 15.55
CA SER A 80 -4.13 -16.29 15.76
C SER A 80 -4.49 -15.18 16.77
N PRO A 81 -5.64 -14.48 16.61
CA PRO A 81 -6.74 -14.74 15.68
C PRO A 81 -6.56 -14.13 14.28
N ASP A 82 -5.54 -13.30 14.08
CA ASP A 82 -5.35 -12.53 12.85
C ASP A 82 -5.16 -13.45 11.63
N LYS A 83 -4.43 -14.55 11.81
CA LYS A 83 -4.27 -15.57 10.78
C LYS A 83 -5.62 -16.11 10.27
N GLU A 84 -6.53 -16.50 11.16
CA GLU A 84 -7.83 -17.05 10.73
C GLU A 84 -8.65 -16.01 9.98
N HIS A 85 -8.64 -14.77 10.46
CA HIS A 85 -9.31 -13.66 9.80
C HIS A 85 -8.75 -13.42 8.38
N LEU A 86 -7.43 -13.34 8.26
CA LEU A 86 -6.75 -13.13 6.98
C LEU A 86 -7.01 -14.27 5.99
N LEU A 87 -7.02 -15.53 6.44
CA LEU A 87 -7.35 -16.66 5.57
C LEU A 87 -8.76 -16.56 4.98
N GLU A 88 -9.72 -16.02 5.73
CA GLU A 88 -11.08 -15.79 5.20
C GLU A 88 -11.13 -14.58 4.27
N VAL A 89 -10.48 -13.47 4.62
CA VAL A 89 -10.40 -12.25 3.79
C VAL A 89 -9.81 -12.56 2.40
N TYR A 90 -8.75 -13.36 2.36
CA TYR A 90 -8.01 -13.66 1.12
C TYR A 90 -8.51 -14.91 0.38
N LYS A 91 -9.65 -15.47 0.79
CA LYS A 91 -10.19 -16.69 0.21
C LYS A 91 -10.59 -16.49 -1.25
N GLY A 92 -9.91 -17.20 -2.15
CA GLY A 92 -10.16 -17.11 -3.59
C GLY A 92 -9.54 -15.88 -4.27
N VAL A 93 -8.73 -15.12 -3.55
CA VAL A 93 -7.95 -14.00 -4.11
C VAL A 93 -6.74 -14.54 -4.87
N ASP A 94 -6.54 -14.07 -6.10
CA ASP A 94 -5.35 -14.35 -6.91
C ASP A 94 -4.80 -13.03 -7.45
N GLY A 95 -3.66 -12.57 -6.91
CA GLY A 95 -3.05 -11.30 -7.29
C GLY A 95 -2.58 -11.24 -8.74
N ARG A 96 -2.38 -12.39 -9.39
CA ARG A 96 -2.00 -12.45 -10.81
C ARG A 96 -3.12 -12.01 -11.74
N SER A 97 -4.36 -11.96 -11.24
CA SER A 97 -5.50 -11.42 -11.98
C SER A 97 -5.43 -9.89 -12.16
N VAL A 98 -4.64 -9.18 -11.35
CA VAL A 98 -4.47 -7.72 -11.41
C VAL A 98 -3.46 -7.33 -12.49
N THR A 99 -3.90 -7.15 -13.73
CA THR A 99 -2.99 -6.89 -14.86
C THR A 99 -2.75 -5.41 -15.16
N GLU A 100 -3.59 -4.52 -14.62
CA GLU A 100 -3.54 -3.09 -14.90
C GLU A 100 -2.40 -2.41 -14.13
N ILE A 101 -1.42 -1.85 -14.87
CA ILE A 101 -0.24 -1.19 -14.30
C ILE A 101 -0.64 -0.03 -13.38
N THR A 102 -1.71 0.70 -13.74
CA THR A 102 -2.24 1.79 -12.90
C THR A 102 -2.70 1.28 -11.54
N GLN A 103 -3.38 0.13 -11.47
CA GLN A 103 -3.78 -0.47 -10.20
C GLN A 103 -2.60 -1.04 -9.41
N LEU A 104 -1.57 -1.54 -10.10
CA LEU A 104 -0.37 -2.07 -9.47
C LEU A 104 0.46 -0.96 -8.80
N ALA A 105 0.65 0.16 -9.50
CA ALA A 105 1.48 1.30 -9.06
C ALA A 105 0.71 2.39 -8.29
N HIS A 106 -0.60 2.50 -8.50
CA HIS A 106 -1.49 3.46 -7.84
C HIS A 106 -2.73 2.74 -7.33
N PRO A 107 -2.59 1.92 -6.27
CA PRO A 107 -3.73 1.25 -5.66
C PRO A 107 -4.71 2.29 -5.13
N ASN A 108 -5.99 1.91 -5.05
CA ASN A 108 -6.98 2.74 -4.38
C ASN A 108 -6.61 2.84 -2.89
N LEU A 109 -6.05 3.98 -2.48
CA LEU A 109 -5.58 4.22 -1.12
C LEU A 109 -6.71 4.14 -0.09
N GLU A 110 -7.98 4.31 -0.52
CA GLU A 110 -9.15 4.16 0.34
C GLU A 110 -9.33 2.73 0.88
N LEU A 111 -8.74 1.73 0.22
CA LEU A 111 -8.70 0.34 0.67
C LEU A 111 -7.46 0.00 1.52
N LEU A 112 -6.47 0.90 1.58
CA LEU A 112 -5.19 0.70 2.27
C LEU A 112 -5.17 1.26 3.69
N LEU A 113 -6.16 2.06 4.05
CA LEU A 113 -6.29 2.61 5.39
C LEU A 113 -7.04 1.59 6.26
N PRO A 114 -6.45 1.07 7.36
CA PRO A 114 -7.31 0.65 8.47
C PRO A 114 -8.13 1.88 8.83
N GLU A 115 -9.44 1.70 9.04
CA GLU A 115 -10.42 2.75 9.32
C GLU A 115 -10.04 3.52 10.59
N ALA A 116 -9.06 4.42 10.45
CA ALA A 116 -8.67 5.40 11.42
C ALA A 116 -9.31 6.69 10.93
N GLU A 117 -10.54 6.91 11.41
CA GLU A 117 -11.15 8.22 11.54
C GLU A 117 -11.02 9.10 10.29
N VAL A 118 -11.84 8.82 9.27
CA VAL A 118 -12.26 9.86 8.34
C VAL A 118 -13.12 10.86 9.11
N SER A 119 -12.49 11.66 9.98
CA SER A 119 -13.04 12.91 10.44
C SER A 119 -12.69 13.98 9.41
N ALA A 120 -13.28 13.83 8.24
CA ALA A 120 -13.42 14.93 7.30
C ALA A 120 -14.85 15.43 7.45
N SER A 121 -15.07 16.53 8.18
CA SER A 121 -16.22 17.42 7.98
C SER A 121 -16.10 18.73 8.76
N ASN A 122 -15.64 19.76 8.03
CA ASN A 122 -16.28 21.07 7.93
C ASN A 122 -16.38 21.95 9.19
N SER A 123 -15.30 22.68 9.48
CA SER A 123 -15.43 23.94 10.23
C SER A 123 -15.81 25.07 9.26
N SER A 124 -17.10 25.18 8.97
CA SER A 124 -17.69 26.31 8.25
C SER A 124 -19.07 26.61 8.81
N ASN A 125 -19.15 27.25 9.98
CA ASN A 125 -20.15 28.27 10.27
C ASN A 125 -19.90 28.90 11.65
N LEU A 126 -19.27 30.08 11.64
CA LEU A 126 -19.47 31.09 12.67
C LEU A 126 -20.77 31.83 12.34
N HIS A 127 -21.85 31.54 13.06
CA HIS A 127 -22.80 32.58 13.44
C HIS A 127 -23.67 32.15 14.63
N HIS A 128 -23.69 33.03 15.62
CA HIS A 128 -24.85 33.36 16.48
C HIS A 128 -25.07 32.57 17.79
N LEU A 129 -24.47 33.12 18.86
CA LEU A 129 -25.09 33.56 20.13
C LEU A 129 -26.30 32.75 20.68
N SER A 130 -26.12 32.13 21.85
CA SER A 130 -26.81 32.56 23.10
C SER A 130 -26.39 31.67 24.28
N GLU A 131 -25.86 32.33 25.32
CA GLU A 131 -26.03 32.10 26.76
C GLU A 131 -26.56 30.72 27.24
N SER A 132 -25.83 30.10 28.19
CA SER A 132 -26.25 30.08 29.60
C SER A 132 -25.40 29.15 30.47
N THR A 133 -24.78 29.77 31.47
CA THR A 133 -24.65 29.35 32.88
C THR A 133 -23.89 28.08 33.28
N CYS A 134 -22.87 28.31 34.12
CA CYS A 134 -22.28 27.40 35.11
C CYS A 134 -23.30 26.83 36.12
N TYR A 135 -22.84 25.82 36.89
CA TYR A 135 -23.43 25.00 37.97
C TYR A 135 -23.89 23.61 37.51
N ASN A 136 -23.55 22.49 38.18
CA ASN A 136 -23.08 22.26 39.56
C ASN A 136 -22.12 21.06 39.60
#